data_AF-A0AAV4VNG0-F1
#
_entry.id   AF-A0AAV4VNG0-F1
#
_cell.length_a   1.000
_cell.length_b   1.000
_cell.length_c   1.000
_cell.angle_alpha   90.00
_cell.angle_beta   90.00
_cell.angle_gamma   90.00
#
_symmetry.space_group_name_H-M   'P 1'
#
loop_
_entity.id
_entity.type
_entity.pdbx_description
1 polymer ?
#
loop_
_entity_poly.entity_id
_entity_poly.type
_entity_poly.pdbx_seq_one_letter_code
_entity_poly.pdbx_strand_id
1 'polypeptide(L)'
;MDYSADDLSQTYYFAVFNGTQETFYPYYWGEENCMLVRCDAAHGRECATFPLCSDDVFHHVNITANFSSPFIYPAVIHNRMRLTPRSDWDYNTELEKDGYRANVNFHSDEGRQLVVVGLKARTYRLDPASSFF
;
A
#
# COMPACT_ATOMS: atom_id res chain seq x y z
N MET A 1 -3.16 -12.13 -0.53
CA MET A 1 -1.88 -11.57 -0.98
C MET A 1 -0.96 -12.73 -1.25
N ASP A 2 -0.22 -12.64 -2.34
CA ASP A 2 0.73 -13.64 -2.82
C ASP A 2 2.03 -12.92 -3.22
N TYR A 3 3.20 -13.52 -2.97
CA TYR A 3 4.48 -12.91 -3.32
C TYR A 3 5.58 -13.94 -3.54
N SER A 4 6.62 -13.54 -4.28
CA SER A 4 7.89 -14.24 -4.38
C SER A 4 9.06 -13.26 -4.26
N ALA A 5 10.06 -13.65 -3.49
CA ALA A 5 11.29 -12.90 -3.26
C ALA A 5 12.47 -13.87 -3.16
N ASP A 6 13.69 -13.37 -3.36
CA ASP A 6 14.92 -14.17 -3.26
C ASP A 6 15.14 -14.67 -1.82
N ASP A 7 15.36 -13.72 -0.91
CA ASP A 7 15.39 -13.92 0.54
C ASP A 7 14.90 -12.62 1.20
N LEU A 8 14.24 -12.75 2.35
CA LEU A 8 13.74 -11.60 3.11
C LEU A 8 14.59 -11.42 4.36
N SER A 9 15.55 -10.50 4.28
CA SER A 9 16.39 -10.10 5.41
C SER A 9 15.79 -8.93 6.20
N GLN A 10 14.84 -8.20 5.62
CA GLN A 10 14.18 -7.04 6.19
C GLN A 10 12.71 -7.37 6.52
N THR A 11 12.15 -6.65 7.48
CA THR A 11 10.77 -6.90 7.93
C THR A 11 9.76 -6.17 7.05
N TYR A 12 8.80 -6.93 6.53
CA TYR A 12 7.66 -6.42 5.80
C TYR A 12 6.37 -6.69 6.55
N TYR A 13 5.46 -5.72 6.47
CA TYR A 13 4.14 -5.79 7.07
C TYR A 13 3.08 -5.74 5.99
N PHE A 14 2.08 -6.60 6.11
CA PHE A 14 0.86 -6.51 5.34
C PHE A 14 -0.17 -5.72 6.13
N ALA A 15 -0.33 -4.44 5.79
CA ALA A 15 -1.19 -3.50 6.48
C ALA A 15 -2.56 -3.44 5.80
N VAL A 16 -3.62 -3.57 6.61
CA VAL A 16 -5.01 -3.37 6.22
C VAL A 16 -5.63 -2.34 7.15
N PHE A 17 -6.30 -1.33 6.59
CA PHE A 17 -6.95 -0.27 7.35
C PHE A 17 -8.27 0.12 6.71
N ASN A 18 -9.27 0.46 7.51
CA ASN A 18 -10.52 1.06 7.08
C ASN A 18 -11.00 2.01 8.19
N GLY A 19 -11.01 3.31 7.92
CA GLY A 19 -11.45 4.30 8.90
C GLY A 19 -10.99 5.70 8.55
N THR A 20 -11.05 6.59 9.54
CA THR A 20 -10.55 7.96 9.42
C THR A 20 -9.10 8.02 9.89
N GLN A 21 -8.22 8.47 9.01
CA GLN A 21 -6.82 8.76 9.31
C GLN A 21 -6.74 10.04 10.14
N GLU A 22 -6.03 9.97 11.26
CA GLU A 22 -5.85 11.08 12.21
C GLU A 22 -4.37 11.34 12.58
N THR A 23 -3.43 10.63 11.94
CA THR A 23 -2.00 10.73 12.24
C THR A 23 -1.41 12.13 12.01
N PHE A 24 -2.01 12.94 11.13
CA PHE A 24 -1.48 14.25 10.71
C PHE A 24 -2.35 15.41 11.16
N TYR A 25 -2.46 15.66 12.47
CA TYR A 25 -3.22 16.80 12.99
C TYR A 25 -2.83 18.14 12.29
N PRO A 26 -3.80 18.98 11.88
CA PRO A 26 -5.26 18.85 12.02
C PRO A 26 -5.96 18.21 10.82
N TYR A 27 -5.24 17.52 9.94
CA TYR A 27 -5.77 16.89 8.74
C TYR A 27 -6.33 15.51 9.05
N TYR A 28 -7.58 15.32 8.65
CA TYR A 28 -8.31 14.08 8.83
C TYR A 28 -8.97 13.68 7.53
N TRP A 29 -8.99 12.38 7.25
CA TRP A 29 -9.63 11.89 6.04
C TRP A 29 -9.97 10.41 6.12
N GLY A 30 -11.05 9.99 5.48
CA GLY A 30 -11.45 8.59 5.39
C GLY A 30 -10.62 7.83 4.36
N GLU A 31 -10.01 6.71 4.74
CA GLU A 31 -9.27 5.86 3.81
C GLU A 31 -9.46 4.37 4.09
N GLU A 32 -9.33 3.58 3.02
CA GLU A 32 -9.19 2.13 3.07
C GLU A 32 -7.83 1.77 2.47
N ASN A 33 -7.00 1.00 3.17
CA ASN A 33 -5.67 0.63 2.69
C ASN A 33 -5.51 -0.90 2.69
N CYS A 34 -4.78 -1.40 1.70
CA CYS A 34 -4.28 -2.77 1.66
C CYS A 34 -2.91 -2.75 1.01
N MET A 35 -1.84 -2.90 1.80
CA MET A 35 -0.46 -2.71 1.32
C MET A 35 0.54 -3.62 2.00
N LEU A 36 1.51 -4.10 1.23
CA LEU A 36 2.77 -4.64 1.71
C LEU A 36 3.78 -3.49 1.83
N VAL A 37 4.38 -3.32 3.00
CA VAL A 37 5.32 -2.22 3.26
C VAL A 37 6.51 -2.68 4.08
N ARG A 38 7.72 -2.23 3.70
CA ARG A 38 8.92 -2.37 4.53
C ARG A 38 8.82 -1.44 5.73
N CYS A 39 9.06 -1.96 6.93
CA CYS A 39 8.94 -1.19 8.15
C CYS A 39 9.88 -1.73 9.23
N ASP A 40 10.56 -0.83 9.94
CA ASP A 40 11.49 -1.20 10.99
C ASP A 40 10.88 -0.93 12.38
N ALA A 41 11.25 -1.75 13.36
CA ALA A 41 10.88 -1.51 14.76
C ALA A 41 11.72 -0.38 15.34
N ALA A 42 11.09 0.50 16.13
CA ALA A 42 11.80 1.57 16.84
C ALA A 42 11.13 1.84 18.19
N HIS A 43 11.96 2.09 19.21
CA HIS A 43 11.49 2.40 20.58
C HIS A 43 10.51 1.36 21.15
N GLY A 44 10.76 0.06 20.88
CA GLY A 44 9.91 -1.05 21.34
C GLY A 44 8.54 -1.15 20.65
N ARG A 45 8.33 -0.42 19.56
CA ARG A 45 7.13 -0.50 18.73
C ARG A 45 7.47 -1.13 17.38
N GLU A 46 6.73 -2.16 17.03
CA GLU A 46 6.78 -2.77 15.70
C GLU A 46 6.28 -1.79 14.65
N CYS A 47 6.88 -1.85 13.46
CA CYS A 47 6.58 -0.98 12.33
C CYS A 47 6.42 0.51 12.72
N ALA A 48 7.43 1.06 13.39
CA ALA A 48 7.40 2.44 13.88
C ALA A 48 8.09 3.42 12.93
N THR A 49 8.93 2.94 12.03
CA THR A 49 9.66 3.75 11.05
C THR A 49 9.55 3.13 9.66
N PHE A 50 9.43 3.99 8.65
CA PHE A 50 9.31 3.59 7.23
C PHE A 50 10.60 3.94 6.51
N PRO A 51 11.51 2.97 6.28
CA PRO A 51 12.77 3.22 5.61
C PRO A 51 12.57 3.60 4.14
N LEU A 52 13.44 4.45 3.62
CA LEU A 52 13.39 4.87 2.22
C LEU A 52 14.00 3.84 1.26
N CYS A 53 14.81 2.93 1.80
CA CYS A 53 15.56 1.94 1.02
C CYS A 53 15.02 0.54 1.25
N SER A 54 15.43 -0.40 0.41
CA SER A 54 15.23 -1.84 0.58
C SER A 54 16.38 -2.57 -0.10
N ASP A 55 16.79 -3.69 0.48
CA ASP A 55 17.81 -4.57 -0.08
C ASP A 55 17.21 -5.89 -0.61
N ASP A 56 16.05 -6.29 -0.10
CA ASP A 56 15.36 -7.53 -0.48
C ASP A 56 14.70 -7.42 -1.86
N VAL A 57 14.95 -8.40 -2.72
CA VAL A 57 14.48 -8.42 -4.11
C VAL A 57 13.20 -9.24 -4.23
N PHE A 58 12.14 -8.59 -4.70
CA PHE A 58 10.87 -9.22 -5.03
C PHE A 58 10.77 -9.44 -6.54
N HIS A 59 10.26 -10.60 -6.94
CA HIS A 59 9.94 -10.93 -8.34
C HIS A 59 8.44 -10.83 -8.61
N HIS A 60 7.62 -11.11 -7.60
CA HIS A 60 6.18 -11.08 -7.71
C HIS A 60 5.55 -10.54 -6.43
N VAL A 61 4.55 -9.66 -6.56
CA VAL A 61 3.66 -9.27 -5.46
C VAL A 61 2.27 -9.04 -6.04
N ASN A 62 1.30 -9.80 -5.57
CA ASN A 62 -0.10 -9.68 -5.97
C ASN A 62 -0.98 -9.36 -4.75
N ILE A 63 -1.61 -8.20 -4.79
CA ILE A 63 -2.54 -7.74 -3.75
C ILE A 63 -3.90 -7.53 -4.39
N THR A 64 -4.89 -8.27 -3.90
CA THR A 64 -6.30 -8.12 -4.23
C THR A 64 -7.07 -7.75 -2.97
N ALA A 65 -7.92 -6.74 -3.05
CA ALA A 65 -8.74 -6.30 -1.93
C ALA A 65 -10.08 -5.71 -2.40
N ASN A 66 -11.06 -5.74 -1.49
CA ASN A 66 -12.38 -5.17 -1.70
C ASN A 66 -12.47 -3.82 -0.99
N PHE A 67 -13.00 -2.83 -1.70
CA PHE A 67 -13.12 -1.45 -1.25
C PHE A 67 -14.57 -0.99 -1.33
N SER A 68 -14.99 -0.13 -0.40
CA SER A 68 -16.33 0.48 -0.44
C SER A 68 -16.40 1.69 -1.38
N SER A 69 -15.26 2.13 -1.92
CA SER A 69 -15.12 3.33 -2.73
C SER A 69 -14.53 3.02 -4.11
N PRO A 70 -14.97 3.71 -5.19
CA PRO A 70 -14.35 3.61 -6.51
C PRO A 70 -12.98 4.31 -6.59
N PHE A 71 -12.66 5.19 -5.64
CA PHE A 71 -11.48 6.06 -5.71
C PHE A 71 -10.26 5.35 -5.14
N ILE A 72 -9.77 4.34 -5.88
CA ILE A 72 -8.69 3.44 -5.49
C ILE A 72 -7.42 3.79 -6.29
N TYR A 73 -6.31 3.96 -5.58
CA TYR A 73 -5.02 4.36 -6.14
C TYR A 73 -3.97 3.27 -5.85
N PRO A 74 -3.38 2.63 -6.87
CA PRO A 74 -2.28 1.71 -6.68
C PRO A 74 -0.97 2.46 -6.43
N ALA A 75 -0.08 1.84 -5.64
CA ALA A 75 1.28 2.30 -5.43
C ALA A 75 2.26 1.12 -5.51
N VAL A 76 3.28 1.24 -6.35
CA VAL A 76 4.39 0.28 -6.46
C VAL A 76 5.69 1.08 -6.41
N ILE A 77 6.35 1.09 -5.26
CA ILE A 77 7.50 1.93 -4.95
C ILE A 77 8.70 1.03 -4.66
N HIS A 78 9.79 1.24 -5.38
CA HIS A 78 11.05 0.56 -5.16
C HIS A 78 12.08 1.47 -4.48
N ASN A 79 13.24 0.88 -4.20
CA ASN A 79 14.35 1.43 -3.45
C ASN A 79 14.58 2.94 -3.70
N ARG A 80 14.79 3.68 -2.61
CA ARG A 80 14.94 5.14 -2.57
C ARG A 80 13.66 5.88 -2.99
N MET A 81 12.50 5.33 -2.62
CA MET A 81 11.17 5.90 -2.89
C MET A 81 10.89 6.19 -4.38
N ARG A 82 11.45 5.38 -5.27
CA ARG A 82 11.29 5.56 -6.71
C ARG A 82 10.04 4.84 -7.20
N LEU A 83 9.33 5.48 -8.14
CA LEU A 83 8.22 4.82 -8.82
C LEU A 83 8.73 3.65 -9.65
N THR A 84 8.10 2.50 -9.49
CA THR A 84 8.42 1.31 -10.28
C THR A 84 7.93 1.49 -11.71
N PRO A 85 8.75 1.16 -12.74
CA PRO A 85 8.35 1.26 -14.14
C PRO A 85 7.01 0.55 -14.39
N ARG A 86 6.14 1.17 -15.19
CA ARG A 86 4.81 0.62 -15.50
C ARG A 86 4.87 -0.72 -16.23
N SER A 87 6.00 -1.06 -16.85
CA SER A 87 6.25 -2.37 -17.46
C SER A 87 6.24 -3.52 -16.44
N ASP A 88 6.53 -3.22 -15.17
CA ASP A 88 6.77 -4.24 -14.14
C ASP A 88 5.52 -4.45 -13.24
N TRP A 89 4.40 -3.79 -13.54
CA TRP A 89 3.17 -3.96 -12.77
C TRP A 89 1.92 -3.50 -13.52
N ASP A 90 0.81 -4.16 -13.22
CA ASP A 90 -0.52 -3.80 -13.71
C ASP A 90 -1.49 -3.48 -12.55
N TYR A 91 -2.62 -2.85 -12.89
CA TYR A 91 -3.66 -2.47 -11.93
C TYR A 91 -5.02 -2.61 -12.60
N ASN A 92 -5.94 -3.27 -11.91
CA ASN A 92 -7.30 -3.50 -12.37
C ASN A 92 -8.30 -3.22 -11.24
N THR A 93 -9.50 -2.79 -11.62
CA THR A 93 -10.61 -2.59 -10.69
C THR A 93 -11.91 -3.01 -11.35
N GLU A 94 -12.75 -3.71 -10.60
CA GLU A 94 -14.01 -4.28 -11.04
C GLU A 94 -15.12 -3.88 -10.05
N LEU A 95 -16.27 -3.49 -10.58
CA LEU A 95 -17.46 -3.26 -9.75
C LEU A 95 -18.03 -4.62 -9.32
N GLU A 96 -18.18 -4.83 -8.02
CA GLU A 96 -18.86 -5.98 -7.43
C GLU A 96 -20.19 -5.55 -6.77
N LYS A 97 -20.97 -6.53 -6.32
CA LYS A 97 -22.29 -6.28 -5.70
C LYS A 97 -22.24 -5.31 -4.52
N ASP A 98 -21.18 -5.41 -3.71
CA ASP A 98 -21.04 -4.71 -2.43
C ASP A 98 -19.88 -3.70 -2.40
N GLY A 99 -19.33 -3.34 -3.56
CA GLY A 99 -18.20 -2.40 -3.64
C GLY A 99 -17.36 -2.60 -4.90
N TYR A 100 -16.05 -2.42 -4.75
CA TYR A 100 -15.08 -2.50 -5.84
C TYR A 100 -13.97 -3.47 -5.46
N ARG A 101 -13.72 -4.45 -6.32
CA ARG A 101 -12.57 -5.34 -6.17
C ARG A 101 -11.43 -4.77 -6.98
N ALA A 102 -10.32 -4.47 -6.32
CA ALA A 102 -9.12 -3.95 -6.97
C ALA A 102 -7.94 -4.90 -6.80
N ASN A 103 -7.08 -4.86 -7.78
CA ASN A 103 -5.88 -5.69 -7.88
C ASN A 103 -4.69 -4.83 -8.29
N VAL A 104 -3.57 -4.95 -7.57
CA VAL A 104 -2.25 -4.51 -8.02
C VAL A 104 -1.35 -5.73 -8.10
N ASN A 105 -0.73 -5.89 -9.27
CA ASN A 105 0.08 -7.05 -9.58
C ASN A 105 1.46 -6.60 -10.08
N PHE A 106 2.46 -6.69 -9.22
CA PHE A 106 3.86 -6.49 -9.57
C PHE A 106 4.47 -7.81 -10.04
N HIS A 107 5.20 -7.75 -11.16
CA HIS A 107 5.89 -8.88 -11.77
C HIS A 107 7.15 -8.38 -12.49
N SER A 108 8.31 -8.94 -12.15
CA SER A 108 9.59 -8.59 -12.78
C SER A 108 10.54 -9.77 -12.80
N ASP A 109 10.98 -10.15 -14.00
CA ASP A 109 11.97 -11.22 -14.19
C ASP A 109 13.32 -10.88 -13.55
N GLU A 110 13.75 -9.62 -13.65
CA GLU A 110 14.98 -9.11 -13.01
C GLU A 110 14.82 -8.86 -11.50
N GLY A 111 13.58 -8.82 -11.02
CA GLY A 111 13.26 -8.46 -9.65
C GLY A 111 13.47 -6.96 -9.34
N ARG A 112 12.85 -6.50 -8.24
CA ARG A 112 13.02 -5.13 -7.73
C ARG A 112 13.09 -5.14 -6.21
N GLN A 113 13.91 -4.23 -5.68
CA GLN A 113 13.97 -3.92 -4.26
C GLN A 113 12.75 -3.09 -3.84
N LEU A 114 11.65 -3.73 -3.51
CA LEU A 114 10.38 -3.05 -3.21
C LEU A 114 10.39 -2.47 -1.78
N VAL A 115 9.75 -1.31 -1.63
CA VAL A 115 9.52 -0.67 -0.33
C VAL A 115 8.02 -0.64 -0.01
N VAL A 116 7.17 -0.39 -1.01
CA VAL A 116 5.71 -0.42 -0.88
C VAL A 116 5.09 -1.03 -2.12
N VAL A 117 4.15 -1.95 -1.93
CA VAL A 117 3.18 -2.37 -2.94
C VAL A 117 1.81 -2.33 -2.31
N GLY A 118 0.84 -1.64 -2.89
CA GLY A 118 -0.48 -1.61 -2.29
C GLY A 118 -1.52 -0.79 -3.02
N LEU A 119 -2.69 -0.79 -2.42
CA LEU A 119 -3.90 -0.13 -2.86
C LEU A 119 -4.37 0.78 -1.73
N LYS A 120 -4.62 2.04 -2.06
CA LYS A 120 -5.15 3.05 -1.15
C LYS A 120 -6.41 3.66 -1.74
N ALA A 121 -7.52 3.57 -1.04
CA ALA A 121 -8.78 4.18 -1.45
C ALA A 121 -9.16 5.37 -0.58
N ARG A 122 -9.78 6.37 -1.20
CA ARG A 122 -10.37 7.52 -0.50
C ARG A 122 -11.84 7.23 -0.21
N THR A 123 -12.27 7.34 1.04
CA THR A 123 -13.69 7.27 1.43
C THR A 123 -14.18 8.66 1.83
N TYR A 124 -14.41 9.54 0.85
CA TYR A 124 -14.75 10.96 1.08
C TYR A 124 -15.97 11.17 2.01
N ARG A 125 -16.90 10.22 2.07
CA ARG A 125 -18.05 10.25 2.99
C ARG A 125 -17.67 10.18 4.48
N LEU A 126 -16.46 9.72 4.79
CA LEU A 126 -15.91 9.60 6.15
C LEU A 126 -14.91 10.73 6.47
N ASP A 127 -14.72 11.69 5.55
CA ASP A 127 -13.97 12.90 5.86
C ASP A 127 -14.79 13.72 6.88
N PRO A 128 -14.20 14.17 7.99
CA PRO A 128 -14.92 15.00 8.94
C PRO A 128 -15.34 16.32 8.30
N ALA A 129 -16.45 16.88 8.78
CA ALA A 129 -16.92 18.18 8.33
C ALA A 129 -15.80 19.22 8.50
N SER A 130 -15.52 19.99 7.46
CA SER A 130 -14.52 21.05 7.50
C SER A 130 -15.04 22.14 8.43
N SER A 131 -14.62 22.11 9.69
CA SER A 131 -14.84 23.21 10.61
C SER A 131 -13.63 24.15 10.51
N PHE A 132 -13.71 25.14 9.63
CA PHE A 132 -12.83 26.30 9.71
C PHE A 132 -13.31 27.13 10.92
N PHE A 133 -12.65 26.97 12.07
CA PHE A 133 -12.80 27.84 13.23
C PHE A 133 -11.49 28.60 13.46
#